data_AF-E3FJW7-F1
#
_entry.id   AF-E3FJW7-F1
#
_cell.length_a   1.000
_cell.length_b   1.000
_cell.length_c   1.000
_cell.angle_alpha   90.00
_cell.angle_beta   90.00
_cell.angle_gamma   90.00
#
_symmetry.space_group_name_H-M   'P 1'
#
loop_
_entity.id
_entity.type
_entity.pdbx_description
1 polymer ?
#
loop_
_entity_poly.entity_id
_entity_poly.type
_entity_poly.pdbx_seq_one_letter_code
_entity_poly.pdbx_strand_id
1 'polypeptide(L)'
;MWIEAIVMPREERTSSRRAPRRDRRAIHQAGCEESLQFRADVLDYLQHHKLMSSVKWVSDPGCLPLVTLLCQQKVLEQLRRAPQFEAGHSAPLELSA
;
A
#
# COMPACT_ATOMS: atom_id res chain seq x y z
N MET A 1 12.17 -12.14 12.21
CA MET A 1 12.87 -11.30 11.21
C MET A 1 11.98 -10.12 10.83
N TRP A 2 12.53 -8.91 10.71
CA TRP A 2 11.81 -7.73 10.20
C TRP A 2 12.05 -7.64 8.69
N ILE A 3 11.00 -7.31 7.93
CA ILE A 3 11.02 -7.23 6.47
C ILE A 3 10.38 -5.94 6.01
N GLU A 4 10.80 -5.43 4.86
CA GLU A 4 10.07 -4.40 4.17
C GLU A 4 9.05 -5.05 3.20
N ALA A 5 7.81 -4.58 3.30
CA ALA A 5 6.69 -5.05 2.49
C ALA A 5 6.03 -3.87 1.79
N ILE A 6 5.63 -4.08 0.55
CA ILE A 6 4.87 -3.12 -0.25
C ILE A 6 3.44 -3.64 -0.32
N VAL A 7 2.49 -2.77 -0.04
CA VAL A 7 1.05 -3.03 -0.11
C VAL A 7 0.43 -2.10 -1.14
N MET A 8 -0.36 -2.67 -2.04
CA MET A 8 -1.10 -1.97 -3.09
C MET A 8 -2.57 -2.40 -3.05
N PRO A 9 -3.51 -1.59 -3.55
CA PRO A 9 -4.88 -2.03 -3.75
C PRO A 9 -4.86 -3.19 -4.75
N ARG A 10 -5.58 -4.25 -4.45
CA ARG A 10 -5.76 -5.33 -5.42
C ARG A 10 -6.62 -4.78 -6.57
N GLU A 11 -6.15 -4.92 -7.80
CA GLU A 11 -6.95 -4.57 -8.97
C GLU A 11 -8.16 -5.52 -9.04
N GLU A 12 -9.34 -5.04 -8.63
CA GLU A 12 -10.58 -5.68 -9.05
C GLU A 12 -10.67 -5.55 -10.58
N ARG A 13 -11.14 -6.60 -11.27
CA ARG A 13 -11.33 -6.67 -12.74
C ARG A 13 -12.34 -5.63 -13.28
N THR A 14 -12.64 -4.58 -12.54
CA THR A 14 -13.52 -3.48 -12.90
C THR A 14 -12.75 -2.46 -13.71
N SER A 15 -12.91 -2.60 -15.03
CA SER A 15 -12.80 -1.59 -16.08
C SER A 15 -11.82 -0.45 -15.83
N SER A 16 -10.69 -0.48 -16.57
CA SER A 16 -9.90 0.67 -16.99
C SER A 16 -10.63 2.00 -16.72
N ARG A 17 -10.28 2.64 -15.61
CA ARG A 17 -10.90 3.88 -15.16
C ARG A 17 -10.62 4.90 -16.26
N ARG A 18 -11.65 5.17 -17.08
CA ARG A 18 -11.58 5.96 -18.31
C ARG A 18 -10.83 7.27 -18.00
N ALA A 19 -9.65 7.47 -18.58
CA ALA A 19 -8.79 8.62 -18.29
C ALA A 19 -9.58 9.95 -18.44
N PRO A 20 -9.97 10.62 -17.34
CA PRO A 20 -10.78 11.82 -17.44
C PRO A 20 -9.87 13.06 -17.45
N ARG A 21 -9.86 13.72 -18.62
CA ARG A 21 -9.44 15.12 -18.88
C ARG A 21 -7.99 15.54 -18.55
N ARG A 22 -7.46 16.38 -19.45
CA ARG A 22 -6.07 16.89 -19.56
C ARG A 22 -5.55 17.74 -18.39
N ASP A 23 -6.26 17.81 -17.26
CA ASP A 23 -5.82 18.62 -16.12
C ASP A 23 -4.96 17.80 -15.16
N ARG A 24 -3.64 17.98 -15.30
CA ARG A 24 -2.63 17.30 -14.48
C ARG A 24 -2.79 17.61 -12.99
N ARG A 25 -3.28 18.79 -12.61
CA ARG A 25 -3.45 19.17 -11.20
C ARG A 25 -4.59 18.39 -10.56
N ALA A 26 -5.73 18.31 -11.23
CA ALA A 26 -6.87 17.54 -10.77
C ALA A 26 -6.53 16.04 -10.63
N ILE A 27 -5.79 15.48 -11.59
CA ILE A 27 -5.32 14.08 -11.53
C ILE A 27 -4.38 13.87 -10.34
N HIS A 28 -3.41 14.77 -10.15
CA HIS A 28 -2.47 14.68 -9.05
C HIS A 28 -3.18 14.73 -7.71
N GLN A 29 -4.07 15.72 -7.51
CA GLN A 29 -4.82 15.86 -6.27
C GLN A 29 -5.67 14.61 -5.97
N ALA A 30 -6.39 14.09 -6.96
CA ALA A 30 -7.15 12.86 -6.82
C ALA A 30 -6.25 11.67 -6.43
N GLY A 31 -5.05 11.56 -7.01
CA GLY A 31 -4.09 10.52 -6.65
C GLY A 31 -3.57 10.64 -5.20
N CYS A 32 -3.36 11.85 -4.69
CA CYS A 32 -2.96 12.04 -3.30
C CYS A 32 -4.10 11.74 -2.32
N GLU A 33 -5.34 12.11 -2.65
CA GLU A 33 -6.53 11.75 -1.87
C GLU A 33 -6.74 10.23 -1.84
N GLU A 34 -6.58 9.56 -2.99
CA GLU A 34 -6.66 8.10 -3.09
C GLU A 34 -5.55 7.41 -2.29
N SER A 35 -4.32 7.93 -2.33
CA SER A 35 -3.19 7.43 -1.53
C SER A 35 -3.44 7.57 -0.03
N LEU A 36 -3.99 8.71 0.40
CA LEU A 36 -4.31 8.96 1.79
C LEU A 36 -5.40 8.00 2.30
N GLN A 37 -6.46 7.82 1.52
CA GLN A 37 -7.54 6.89 1.87
C GLN A 37 -7.02 5.45 1.93
N PHE A 38 -6.25 5.03 0.94
CA PHE A 38 -5.67 3.69 0.91
C PHE A 38 -4.78 3.41 2.13
N ARG A 39 -3.97 4.40 2.54
CA ARG A 39 -3.17 4.29 3.75
C ARG A 39 -4.04 4.13 5.01
N ALA A 40 -5.14 4.87 5.11
CA ALA A 40 -6.08 4.72 6.22
C ALA A 40 -6.67 3.30 6.26
N ASP A 41 -7.10 2.77 5.11
CA ASP A 41 -7.66 1.41 5.01
C ASP A 41 -6.66 0.33 5.45
N VAL A 42 -5.38 0.48 5.09
CA VAL A 42 -4.31 -0.42 5.54
C VAL A 42 -4.12 -0.34 7.06
N LEU A 43 -4.10 0.87 7.63
CA LEU A 43 -3.94 1.05 9.09
C LEU A 43 -5.12 0.48 9.87
N ASP A 44 -6.35 0.72 9.40
CA ASP A 44 -7.57 0.17 10.01
C ASP A 44 -7.55 -1.36 9.99
N TYR A 45 -7.15 -1.96 8.86
CA TYR A 45 -6.99 -3.42 8.78
C TYR A 45 -5.96 -3.95 9.79
N LEU A 46 -4.79 -3.31 9.87
CA LEU A 46 -3.74 -3.72 10.82
C LEU A 46 -4.21 -3.59 12.27
N GLN A 47 -4.97 -2.56 12.59
CA GLN A 47 -5.53 -2.36 13.92
C GLN A 47 -6.60 -3.41 14.25
N HIS A 48 -7.54 -3.64 13.33
CA HIS A 48 -8.63 -4.62 13.50
C HIS A 48 -8.09 -6.04 13.72
N HIS A 49 -7.02 -6.41 13.01
CA HIS A 49 -6.36 -7.70 13.13
C HIS A 49 -5.28 -7.76 14.24
N LYS A 50 -5.14 -6.71 15.07
CA LYS A 50 -4.17 -6.62 16.17
C LYS A 50 -2.71 -6.81 15.72
N LEU A 51 -2.38 -6.35 14.52
CA LEU A 51 -1.06 -6.48 13.90
C LEU A 51 -0.13 -5.29 14.18
N MET A 52 -0.64 -4.18 14.71
CA MET A 52 0.13 -2.94 14.93
C MET A 52 1.40 -3.14 15.76
N SER A 53 1.39 -4.05 16.74
CA SER A 53 2.58 -4.38 17.55
C SER A 53 3.71 -5.05 16.75
N SER A 54 3.41 -5.48 15.52
CA SER A 54 4.31 -6.22 14.62
C SER A 54 4.69 -5.39 13.39
N VAL A 55 4.44 -4.08 13.44
CA VAL A 55 4.80 -3.08 12.44
C VAL A 55 5.67 -2.03 13.13
N LYS A 56 6.86 -1.78 12.59
CA LYS A 56 7.83 -0.82 13.12
C LYS A 56 7.61 0.57 12.56
N TRP A 57 7.33 0.66 11.26
CA TRP A 57 7.03 1.92 10.59
C TRP A 57 6.15 1.67 9.37
N VAL A 58 5.46 2.74 8.96
CA VAL A 58 4.56 2.81 7.81
C VAL A 58 4.93 4.08 7.05
N SER A 59 5.04 4.01 5.73
CA SER A 59 5.35 5.18 4.91
C SER A 59 4.28 6.26 5.01
N ASP A 60 4.71 7.50 4.81
CA ASP A 60 3.79 8.60 4.55
C ASP A 60 3.09 8.39 3.19
N PRO A 61 1.85 8.87 3.04
CA PRO A 61 1.13 8.77 1.78
C PRO A 61 1.77 9.67 0.73
N GLY A 62 1.85 9.16 -0.50
CA GLY A 62 2.28 9.92 -1.68
C GLY A 62 1.07 10.33 -2.52
N CYS A 63 1.22 10.26 -3.84
CA CYS A 63 0.09 10.42 -4.78
C CYS A 63 -0.17 9.16 -5.62
N LEU A 64 0.33 8.02 -5.13
CA LEU A 64 0.04 6.68 -5.60
C LEU A 64 -0.52 5.86 -4.42
N PRO A 65 -1.56 5.04 -4.61
CA PRO A 65 -2.12 4.20 -3.56
C PRO A 65 -1.18 3.02 -3.29
N LEU A 66 -0.10 3.29 -2.55
CA LEU A 66 0.93 2.33 -2.17
C LEU A 66 1.40 2.64 -0.77
N VAL A 67 1.59 1.60 0.05
CA VAL A 67 2.11 1.72 1.41
C VAL A 67 3.30 0.80 1.59
N THR A 68 4.41 1.36 2.06
CA THR A 68 5.58 0.58 2.48
C THR A 68 5.54 0.38 3.99
N LEU A 69 5.77 -0.86 4.44
CA LEU A 69 5.74 -1.28 5.83
C LEU A 69 7.06 -1.95 6.19
N LEU A 70 7.67 -1.60 7.33
CA LEU A 70 8.62 -2.50 7.99
C LEU A 70 7.89 -3.29 9.04
N CYS A 71 7.71 -4.58 8.80
CA CYS A 71 6.86 -5.43 9.63
C CYS A 71 7.46 -6.82 9.85
N GLN A 72 6.83 -7.63 10.69
CA GLN A 72 7.13 -9.05 10.80
C GLN A 72 6.46 -9.85 9.67
N GLN A 73 7.04 -10.99 9.28
CA GLN A 73 6.54 -11.86 8.21
C GLN A 73 5.03 -12.16 8.30
N LYS A 74 4.51 -12.42 9.51
CA LYS A 74 3.09 -12.70 9.74
C LYS A 74 2.15 -11.58 9.27
N VAL A 75 2.61 -10.33 9.28
CA VAL A 75 1.82 -9.17 8.80
C VAL A 75 1.66 -9.26 7.30
N LEU A 76 2.75 -9.55 6.57
CA LEU A 76 2.71 -9.75 5.12
C LEU A 76 1.82 -10.94 4.73
N GLU A 77 1.92 -12.06 5.45
CA GLU A 77 1.04 -13.22 5.21
C GLU A 77 -0.44 -12.89 5.40
N GLN A 78 -0.76 -12.13 6.45
CA GLN A 78 -2.13 -11.73 6.72
C GLN A 78 -2.66 -10.70 5.71
N LEU A 79 -1.80 -9.78 5.23
CA LEU A 79 -2.15 -8.83 4.17
C LEU A 79 -2.38 -9.53 2.81
N ARG A 80 -1.58 -10.56 2.47
CA ARG A 80 -1.76 -11.35 1.24
C ARG A 80 -3.10 -12.09 1.20
N ARG A 81 -3.61 -12.51 2.36
CA ARG A 81 -4.91 -13.19 2.50
C ARG A 81 -6.10 -12.23 2.40
N ALA A 82 -5.88 -10.94 2.62
CA ALA A 82 -6.94 -9.95 2.50
C ALA A 82 -7.35 -9.79 1.02
N PRO A 83 -8.67 -9.79 0.71
CA PRO A 83 -9.13 -9.64 -0.67
C PRO A 83 -8.84 -8.26 -1.26
N GLN A 84 -8.77 -7.21 -0.44
CA GLN A 84 -8.59 -5.83 -0.88
C GLN A 84 -7.14 -5.44 -1.17
N PHE A 85 -6.15 -6.26 -0.76
CA PHE A 85 -4.74 -5.91 -0.84
C PHE A 85 -3.95 -6.87 -1.72
N GLU A 86 -3.00 -6.31 -2.47
CA GLU A 86 -1.86 -7.03 -3.01
C GLU A 86 -0.63 -6.67 -2.19
N ALA A 87 0.11 -7.66 -1.69
CA ALA A 87 1.23 -7.43 -0.79
C ALA A 87 2.45 -8.29 -1.15
N GLY A 88 3.59 -7.63 -1.32
CA GLY A 88 4.87 -8.22 -1.73
C GLY A 88 6.02 -7.81 -0.81
N HIS A 89 7.13 -8.52 -0.91
CA HIS A 89 8.39 -8.02 -0.37
C HIS A 89 8.90 -6.90 -1.28
N SER A 90 9.51 -5.87 -0.71
CA SER A 90 10.40 -5.05 -1.54
C SER A 90 11.62 -5.90 -1.91
N ALA A 91 12.01 -5.87 -3.18
CA ALA A 91 13.30 -6.43 -3.56
C ALA A 91 14.39 -5.49 -3.03
N PRO A 92 15.41 -5.97 -2.30
CA PRO A 92 16.57 -5.16 -2.03
C PRO A 92 17.18 -4.76 -3.38
N LEU A 93 17.26 -3.47 -3.65
CA LEU A 93 18.02 -2.95 -4.78
C LEU A 93 19.49 -3.16 -4.43
N GLU A 94 20.05 -4.30 -4.86
CA GLU A 94 21.50 -4.52 -4.85
C GLU A 94 22.12 -3.54 -5.85
N LEU A 95 22.50 -2.35 -5.36
CA LEU A 95 23.34 -1.43 -6.10
C LEU A 95 24.74 -2.02 -6.14
N SER A 96 25.01 -2.87 -7.13
CA SER A 96 26.37 -3.25 -7.48
C SER A 96 27.10 -2.00 -7.99
N ALA A 97 28.01 -1.48 -7.16
CA ALA A 97 28.92 -0.39 -7.51
C ALA A 97 29.98 -0.83 -8.52
#